data_AF-A0A831RYD2-F1
#
_entry.id   AF-A0A831RYD2-F1
#
_cell.length_a   1.000
_cell.length_b   1.000
_cell.length_c   1.000
_cell.angle_alpha   90.00
_cell.angle_beta   90.00
_cell.angle_gamma   90.00
#
_symmetry.space_group_name_H-M   'P 1'
#
loop_
_entity.id
_entity.type
_entity.pdbx_description
1 polymer ?
#
loop_
_entity_poly.entity_id
_entity_poly.type
_entity_poly.pdbx_seq_one_letter_code
_entity_poly.pdbx_strand_id
1 'polypeptide(L)'
;ADPLTGPMRNNVGFTPTQGVHTSTSELCASCHDLKTPFVDADGNVASTTPESEFPEQMVYSEWSHSSYAQSGAGFRNCQSCHMPRLEESVKVSTRPGWLSPRPDFALHSMLGANTVMMDVLDRNRDALGVSATGFAEAIDRNRNFLQQAAGISVLSHVLDTDARQLRLKVRVDNFTGHKFPSGYPSRRAYLHLLVKDQNGRIIFESGKLNADGSITGVALDSDSTSYEPHYDQIDDPSKVQVYEPIMQNTDGQVTHTLLRAASYIKDNRLLPTGFDKISAAPDVAVHGAAEADANFLGGGDELEYIVDLSSLTGPFTLDIQAELRYQPLSFGHLQDLFSDSSAVGQVSSFKTLFEDVATIRDELVSSASYTVAGDFTPPARYADVPATHWAYDEIEAISVAGITGGCAANLYCPDDMTSRGQMAVFIERGMRGEQFVPPAASGTLFDDVPGDYWSADWIEQLVTDGIASGCDPSNYCPDEVVTRAQMAIFLLRGRHGVAYVPPAATGARFDDVPQGFWAADWIEQLAAEGVTSGCDSSNYCPDAPVTRAEMAVFLAKTFLY
;
A
#
# COMPACT_ATOMS: atom_id res chain seq x y z
N ALA A 1 4.68 6.65 -52.57
CA ALA A 1 4.98 6.45 -54.01
C ALA A 1 3.69 6.05 -54.73
N ASP A 2 3.47 6.58 -55.92
CA ASP A 2 2.28 6.32 -56.74
C ASP A 2 2.21 4.82 -57.13
N PRO A 3 1.10 4.10 -56.90
CA PRO A 3 0.91 2.75 -57.40
C PRO A 3 1.17 2.63 -58.92
N LEU A 4 1.79 1.51 -59.32
CA LEU A 4 2.10 1.27 -60.73
C LEU A 4 0.82 0.94 -61.52
N THR A 5 0.26 1.96 -62.19
CA THR A 5 -1.02 1.87 -62.92
C THR A 5 -1.06 0.74 -63.95
N GLY A 6 -0.01 0.58 -64.76
CA GLY A 6 0.04 -0.46 -65.81
C GLY A 6 -0.10 -1.88 -65.24
N PRO A 7 0.79 -2.31 -64.33
CA PRO A 7 0.68 -3.60 -63.65
C PRO A 7 -0.66 -3.83 -62.96
N MET A 8 -1.20 -2.84 -62.24
CA MET A 8 -2.50 -3.00 -61.56
C MET A 8 -3.66 -3.18 -62.54
N ARG A 9 -3.73 -2.36 -63.59
CA ARG A 9 -4.76 -2.49 -64.63
C ARG A 9 -4.67 -3.85 -65.33
N ASN A 10 -3.46 -4.29 -65.67
CA ASN A 10 -3.25 -5.52 -66.44
C ASN A 10 -3.48 -6.80 -65.63
N ASN A 11 -3.32 -6.78 -64.30
CA ASN A 11 -3.41 -7.99 -63.46
C ASN A 11 -4.69 -8.05 -62.60
N VAL A 12 -5.22 -6.91 -62.18
CA VAL A 12 -6.40 -6.86 -61.29
C VAL A 12 -7.53 -5.96 -61.82
N GLY A 13 -7.37 -5.34 -63.00
CA GLY A 13 -8.42 -4.54 -63.64
C GLY A 13 -8.67 -3.16 -63.04
N PHE A 14 -7.95 -2.78 -61.98
CA PHE A 14 -8.12 -1.50 -61.31
C PHE A 14 -7.14 -0.43 -61.83
N THR A 15 -7.64 0.79 -62.04
CA THR A 15 -6.79 1.97 -62.22
C THR A 15 -6.62 2.62 -60.85
N PRO A 16 -5.41 2.58 -60.26
CA PRO A 16 -5.22 3.14 -58.94
C PRO A 16 -5.27 4.68 -58.99
N THR A 17 -5.73 5.27 -57.89
CA THR A 17 -5.73 6.72 -57.67
C THR A 17 -5.05 7.03 -56.34
N GLN A 18 -4.44 8.20 -56.22
CA GLN A 18 -3.78 8.59 -54.97
C GLN A 18 -4.83 8.87 -53.88
N GLY A 19 -4.79 8.12 -52.79
CA GLY A 19 -5.64 8.32 -51.62
C GLY A 19 -4.94 9.14 -50.55
N VAL A 20 -4.99 10.48 -50.60
CA VAL A 20 -4.36 11.35 -49.59
C VAL A 20 -4.94 11.14 -48.18
N HIS A 21 -6.20 10.73 -48.08
CA HIS A 21 -6.85 10.38 -46.81
C HIS A 21 -6.15 9.24 -46.07
N THR A 22 -5.42 8.36 -46.78
CA THR A 22 -4.74 7.23 -46.13
C THR A 22 -3.56 7.62 -45.24
N SER A 23 -3.10 8.87 -45.36
CA SER A 23 -2.02 9.44 -44.54
C SER A 23 -2.50 10.32 -43.39
N THR A 24 -3.81 10.45 -43.17
CA THR A 24 -4.37 11.34 -42.16
C THR A 24 -5.12 10.56 -41.06
N SER A 25 -5.24 11.15 -39.87
CA SER A 25 -5.87 10.51 -38.72
C SER A 25 -7.36 10.20 -38.95
N GLU A 26 -8.03 10.92 -39.87
CA GLU A 26 -9.43 10.72 -40.24
C GLU A 26 -9.70 9.32 -40.81
N LEU A 27 -8.69 8.66 -41.40
CA LEU A 27 -8.83 7.26 -41.80
C LEU A 27 -9.11 6.37 -40.59
N CYS A 28 -8.45 6.63 -39.46
CA CYS A 28 -8.65 5.87 -38.23
C CYS A 28 -9.97 6.24 -37.55
N ALA A 29 -10.43 7.48 -37.70
CA ALA A 29 -11.68 7.98 -37.13
C ALA A 29 -12.91 7.18 -37.57
N SER A 30 -12.90 6.56 -38.77
CA SER A 30 -14.05 5.77 -39.24
C SER A 30 -14.40 4.57 -38.35
N CYS A 31 -13.46 4.11 -37.52
CA CYS A 31 -13.66 3.00 -36.59
C CYS A 31 -13.32 3.38 -35.14
N HIS A 32 -12.54 4.44 -34.92
CA HIS A 32 -12.06 4.89 -33.61
C HIS A 32 -12.72 6.21 -33.14
N ASP A 33 -13.91 6.49 -33.66
CA ASP A 33 -14.81 7.58 -33.25
C ASP A 33 -16.26 7.07 -33.40
N LEU A 34 -16.65 6.18 -32.48
CA LEU A 34 -17.88 5.40 -32.49
C LEU A 34 -18.86 5.94 -31.44
N LYS A 35 -20.06 6.29 -31.93
CA LYS A 35 -21.25 6.47 -31.10
C LYS A 35 -22.23 5.33 -31.32
N THR A 36 -23.01 5.01 -30.30
CA THR A 36 -24.03 3.95 -30.37
C THR A 36 -25.40 4.43 -29.93
N PRO A 37 -26.47 4.01 -30.63
CA PRO A 37 -27.82 4.18 -30.12
C PRO A 37 -27.99 3.32 -28.87
N PHE A 38 -28.71 3.85 -27.88
CA PHE A 38 -29.00 3.17 -26.63
C PHE A 38 -30.50 3.06 -26.40
N VAL A 39 -30.90 2.10 -25.56
CA VAL A 39 -32.29 1.80 -25.25
C VAL A 39 -32.64 2.11 -23.79
N ASP A 40 -33.90 2.46 -23.55
CA ASP A 40 -34.47 2.67 -22.22
C ASP A 40 -34.76 1.35 -21.47
N ALA A 41 -35.37 1.45 -20.30
CA ALA A 41 -35.78 0.31 -19.48
C ALA A 41 -36.71 -0.69 -20.20
N ASP A 42 -37.53 -0.19 -21.12
CA ASP A 42 -38.52 -0.96 -21.88
C ASP A 42 -37.95 -1.50 -23.21
N GLY A 43 -36.70 -1.16 -23.54
CA GLY A 43 -36.02 -1.58 -24.77
C GLY A 43 -36.30 -0.69 -25.98
N ASN A 44 -36.90 0.50 -25.79
CA ASN A 44 -37.09 1.46 -26.88
C ASN A 44 -35.81 2.27 -27.10
N VAL A 45 -35.46 2.55 -28.35
CA VAL A 45 -34.32 3.42 -28.68
C VAL A 45 -34.60 4.82 -28.13
N ALA A 46 -33.73 5.29 -27.24
CA ALA A 46 -33.87 6.55 -26.52
C ALA A 46 -33.07 7.69 -27.17
N SER A 47 -31.98 7.38 -27.89
CA SER A 47 -31.30 8.37 -28.73
C SER A 47 -32.20 8.78 -29.91
N THR A 48 -32.21 10.07 -30.25
CA THR A 48 -33.13 10.62 -31.27
C THR A 48 -32.41 11.11 -32.52
N THR A 49 -31.12 11.42 -32.41
CA THR A 49 -30.22 11.80 -33.50
C THR A 49 -28.83 11.20 -33.27
N PRO A 50 -27.98 11.07 -34.32
CA PRO A 50 -26.59 10.63 -34.17
C PRO A 50 -25.78 11.46 -33.17
N GLU A 51 -26.09 12.76 -33.03
CA GLU A 51 -25.42 13.63 -32.07
C GLU A 51 -25.80 13.30 -30.61
N SER A 52 -27.00 12.76 -30.40
CA SER A 52 -27.51 12.32 -29.08
C SER A 52 -27.14 10.87 -28.72
N GLU A 53 -26.47 10.15 -29.62
CA GLU A 53 -26.00 8.79 -29.36
C GLU A 53 -24.86 8.77 -28.32
N PHE A 54 -24.74 7.65 -27.63
CA PHE A 54 -23.76 7.49 -26.56
C PHE A 54 -22.33 7.41 -27.15
N PRO A 55 -21.39 8.23 -26.67
CA PRO A 55 -20.01 8.26 -27.18
C PRO A 55 -19.17 7.07 -26.68
N GLU A 56 -19.44 5.86 -27.18
CA GLU A 56 -18.79 4.62 -26.74
C GLU A 56 -17.26 4.65 -26.84
N GLN A 57 -16.72 5.14 -27.97
CA GLN A 57 -15.28 5.22 -28.20
C GLN A 57 -14.96 6.49 -28.99
N MET A 58 -14.26 7.44 -28.38
CA MET A 58 -13.99 8.74 -29.01
C MET A 58 -12.50 9.01 -29.22
N VAL A 59 -11.71 8.00 -29.58
CA VAL A 59 -10.24 8.09 -29.60
C VAL A 59 -9.74 9.20 -30.55
N TYR A 60 -10.36 9.33 -31.73
CA TYR A 60 -10.00 10.40 -32.67
C TYR A 60 -10.41 11.77 -32.14
N SER A 61 -11.62 11.90 -31.58
CA SER A 61 -12.07 13.15 -30.97
C SER A 61 -11.26 13.54 -29.72
N GLU A 62 -10.82 12.58 -28.92
CA GLU A 62 -9.88 12.82 -27.81
C GLU A 62 -8.53 13.33 -28.36
N TRP A 63 -8.06 12.75 -29.47
CA TRP A 63 -6.83 13.19 -30.14
C TRP A 63 -6.90 14.59 -30.72
N SER A 64 -8.03 14.96 -31.32
CA SER A 64 -8.21 16.29 -31.92
C SER A 64 -8.15 17.43 -30.89
N HIS A 65 -8.38 17.12 -29.61
CA HIS A 65 -8.26 18.04 -28.47
C HIS A 65 -6.87 18.03 -27.82
N SER A 66 -5.93 17.23 -28.32
CA SER A 66 -4.56 17.19 -27.80
C SER A 66 -3.62 18.14 -28.54
N SER A 67 -2.45 18.38 -27.93
CA SER A 67 -1.33 19.05 -28.58
C SER A 67 -0.81 18.31 -29.82
N TYR A 68 -1.08 17.00 -29.97
CA TYR A 68 -0.60 16.22 -31.13
C TYR A 68 -1.38 16.54 -32.41
N ALA A 69 -2.62 17.01 -32.30
CA ALA A 69 -3.42 17.45 -33.44
C ALA A 69 -3.08 18.88 -33.91
N GLN A 70 -2.33 19.64 -33.11
CA GLN A 70 -1.95 21.02 -33.44
C GLN A 70 -0.86 21.05 -34.52
N SER A 71 -1.03 21.90 -35.53
CA SER A 71 -0.04 22.07 -36.60
C SER A 71 1.29 22.60 -36.04
N GLY A 72 2.41 22.01 -36.44
CA GLY A 72 3.74 22.49 -36.05
C GLY A 72 4.72 21.34 -35.82
N ALA A 73 5.84 21.63 -35.15
CA ALA A 73 6.89 20.65 -34.89
C ALA A 73 6.44 19.49 -33.97
N GLY A 74 5.38 19.70 -33.18
CA GLY A 74 4.79 18.69 -32.28
C GLY A 74 3.67 17.84 -32.89
N PHE A 75 3.27 18.10 -34.15
CA PHE A 75 2.18 17.37 -34.79
C PHE A 75 2.49 15.87 -34.91
N ARG A 76 1.56 15.03 -34.44
CA ARG A 76 1.62 13.57 -34.58
C ARG A 76 0.26 13.03 -34.96
N ASN A 77 0.16 12.42 -36.13
CA ASN A 77 -1.05 11.70 -36.55
C ASN A 77 -1.03 10.25 -36.00
N CYS A 78 -2.18 9.57 -36.07
CA CYS A 78 -2.33 8.20 -35.59
C CYS A 78 -1.28 7.25 -36.19
N GLN A 79 -1.03 7.35 -37.50
CA GLN A 79 -0.08 6.50 -38.21
C GLN A 79 1.36 6.70 -37.76
N SER A 80 1.75 7.92 -37.37
CA SER A 80 3.13 8.21 -36.94
C SER A 80 3.53 7.45 -35.68
N CYS A 81 2.56 7.14 -34.80
CA CYS A 81 2.78 6.37 -33.58
C CYS A 81 2.44 4.89 -33.77
N HIS A 82 1.32 4.56 -34.42
CA HIS A 82 0.82 3.18 -34.52
C HIS A 82 1.26 2.41 -35.77
N MET A 83 1.87 3.10 -36.74
CA MET A 83 2.38 2.50 -37.98
C MET A 83 3.83 2.97 -38.24
N PRO A 84 4.78 2.60 -37.36
CA PRO A 84 6.16 3.08 -37.43
C PRO A 84 6.80 2.71 -38.78
N ARG A 85 7.65 3.61 -39.27
CA ARG A 85 8.31 3.47 -40.58
C ARG A 85 9.60 2.67 -40.44
N LEU A 86 9.83 1.75 -41.37
CA LEU A 86 11.11 1.06 -41.50
C LEU A 86 12.15 1.97 -42.18
N GLU A 87 13.37 1.95 -41.66
CA GLU A 87 14.52 2.59 -42.30
C GLU A 87 14.91 1.87 -43.59
N GLU A 88 14.78 0.55 -43.60
CA GLU A 88 15.06 -0.29 -44.76
C GLU A 88 13.94 -0.26 -45.81
N SER A 89 14.32 -0.45 -47.07
CA SER A 89 13.34 -0.52 -48.16
C SER A 89 12.75 -1.93 -48.28
N VAL A 90 11.43 -2.03 -48.37
CA VAL A 90 10.69 -3.30 -48.40
C VAL A 90 10.23 -3.64 -49.81
N LYS A 91 10.52 -4.86 -50.27
CA LYS A 91 9.95 -5.40 -51.51
C LYS A 91 8.53 -5.91 -51.27
N VAL A 92 7.54 -5.04 -51.49
CA VAL A 92 6.12 -5.30 -51.19
C VAL A 92 5.44 -6.30 -52.14
N SER A 93 6.06 -6.64 -53.27
CA SER A 93 5.53 -7.63 -54.21
C SER A 93 6.65 -8.25 -55.03
N THR A 94 6.49 -9.53 -55.38
CA THR A 94 7.34 -10.23 -56.34
C THR A 94 6.93 -9.96 -57.80
N ARG A 95 5.76 -9.31 -58.01
CA ARG A 95 5.24 -8.92 -59.32
C ARG A 95 4.95 -7.41 -59.41
N PRO A 96 5.37 -6.75 -60.50
CA PRO A 96 6.21 -7.27 -61.57
C PRO A 96 7.64 -7.58 -61.07
N GLY A 97 8.35 -8.50 -61.71
CA GLY A 97 9.67 -8.97 -61.22
C GLY A 97 10.74 -7.88 -61.09
N TRP A 98 10.56 -6.78 -61.83
CA TRP A 98 11.39 -5.57 -61.81
C TRP A 98 10.98 -4.53 -60.74
N LEU A 99 10.02 -4.85 -59.87
CA LEU A 99 9.61 -3.95 -58.80
C LEU A 99 10.75 -3.76 -57.79
N SER A 100 11.24 -2.53 -57.68
CA SER A 100 12.23 -2.15 -56.67
C SER A 100 11.62 -2.15 -55.25
N PRO A 101 12.42 -2.44 -54.21
CA PRO A 101 12.03 -2.21 -52.84
C PRO A 101 11.56 -0.77 -52.60
N ARG A 102 10.58 -0.57 -51.73
CA ARG A 102 10.00 0.72 -51.38
C ARG A 102 10.57 1.23 -50.06
N PRO A 103 11.18 2.43 -50.01
CA PRO A 103 11.56 3.05 -48.75
C PRO A 103 10.31 3.52 -47.98
N ASP A 104 10.49 3.91 -46.71
CA ASP A 104 9.45 4.52 -45.88
C ASP A 104 8.21 3.61 -45.69
N PHE A 105 8.46 2.31 -45.51
CA PHE A 105 7.40 1.33 -45.36
C PHE A 105 6.79 1.41 -43.95
N ALA A 106 5.48 1.64 -43.87
CA ALA A 106 4.74 1.60 -42.60
C ALA A 106 4.48 0.17 -42.14
N LEU A 107 4.99 -0.17 -40.95
CA LEU A 107 4.64 -1.41 -40.29
C LEU A 107 3.16 -1.40 -39.88
N HIS A 108 2.46 -2.48 -40.18
CA HIS A 108 1.07 -2.68 -39.77
C HIS A 108 1.03 -3.55 -38.50
N SER A 109 1.88 -3.24 -37.52
CA SER A 109 1.89 -3.93 -36.24
C SER A 109 0.70 -3.53 -35.36
N MET A 110 0.28 -2.26 -35.44
CA MET A 110 -0.94 -1.72 -34.83
C MET A 110 -1.12 -2.17 -33.37
N LEU A 111 -0.05 -1.99 -32.58
CA LEU A 111 0.00 -2.44 -31.20
C LEU A 111 -1.04 -1.71 -30.34
N GLY A 112 -1.51 -2.43 -29.33
CA GLY A 112 -2.44 -1.92 -28.33
C GLY A 112 -2.07 -2.46 -26.94
N ALA A 113 -2.99 -2.36 -25.99
CA ALA A 113 -2.72 -2.71 -24.60
C ALA A 113 -3.36 -4.04 -24.13
N ASN A 114 -4.06 -4.77 -25.00
CA ASN A 114 -4.84 -5.95 -24.57
C ASN A 114 -4.01 -7.25 -24.61
N THR A 115 -3.08 -7.39 -23.68
CA THR A 115 -2.29 -8.63 -23.49
C THR A 115 -3.15 -9.80 -22.98
N VAL A 116 -4.19 -9.51 -22.21
CA VAL A 116 -5.11 -10.50 -21.62
C VAL A 116 -5.81 -11.33 -22.71
N MET A 117 -6.39 -10.69 -23.72
CA MET A 117 -7.04 -11.43 -24.81
C MET A 117 -6.04 -12.23 -25.66
N MET A 118 -4.79 -11.76 -25.77
CA MET A 118 -3.74 -12.51 -26.46
C MET A 118 -3.33 -13.76 -25.66
N ASP A 119 -3.26 -13.67 -24.33
CA ASP A 119 -3.05 -14.83 -23.44
C ASP A 119 -4.22 -15.82 -23.55
N VAL A 120 -5.47 -15.34 -23.52
CA VAL A 120 -6.67 -16.19 -23.72
C VAL A 120 -6.61 -16.92 -25.07
N LEU A 121 -6.26 -16.24 -26.16
CA LEU A 121 -6.14 -16.86 -27.48
C LEU A 121 -5.03 -17.92 -27.53
N ASP A 122 -3.87 -17.64 -26.93
CA ASP A 122 -2.72 -18.55 -26.94
C ASP A 122 -2.93 -19.79 -26.04
N ARG A 123 -3.66 -19.64 -24.94
CA ARG A 123 -3.97 -20.75 -24.04
C ARG A 123 -5.07 -21.67 -24.58
N ASN A 124 -5.94 -21.14 -25.43
CA ASN A 124 -7.12 -21.84 -25.94
C ASN A 124 -7.05 -22.15 -27.45
N ARG A 125 -5.85 -22.32 -27.98
CA ARG A 125 -5.61 -22.42 -29.44
C ARG A 125 -6.44 -23.51 -30.12
N ASP A 126 -6.49 -24.69 -29.52
CA ASP A 126 -7.20 -25.84 -30.08
C ASP A 126 -8.72 -25.61 -30.08
N ALA A 127 -9.26 -25.07 -28.97
CA ALA A 127 -10.68 -24.78 -28.83
C ALA A 127 -11.15 -23.65 -29.77
N LEU A 128 -10.27 -22.68 -30.05
CA LEU A 128 -10.57 -21.50 -30.86
C LEU A 128 -10.10 -21.61 -32.32
N GLY A 129 -9.44 -22.70 -32.70
CA GLY A 129 -8.91 -22.89 -34.06
C GLY A 129 -7.78 -21.90 -34.42
N VAL A 130 -7.00 -21.45 -33.44
CA VAL A 130 -5.96 -20.42 -33.63
C VAL A 130 -4.70 -21.05 -34.22
N SER A 131 -4.46 -20.79 -35.51
CA SER A 131 -3.24 -21.23 -36.22
C SER A 131 -2.07 -20.24 -36.13
N ALA A 132 -2.31 -19.02 -35.64
CA ALA A 132 -1.29 -17.98 -35.52
C ALA A 132 -0.21 -18.37 -34.48
N THR A 133 1.05 -18.03 -34.74
CA THR A 133 2.17 -18.26 -33.81
C THR A 133 2.74 -16.92 -33.32
N GLY A 134 3.62 -16.97 -32.32
CA GLY A 134 4.33 -15.78 -31.83
C GLY A 134 3.54 -14.90 -30.86
N PHE A 135 2.65 -15.50 -30.06
CA PHE A 135 1.84 -14.77 -29.07
C PHE A 135 2.70 -14.19 -27.94
N ALA A 136 3.70 -14.91 -27.44
CA ALA A 136 4.61 -14.41 -26.42
C ALA A 136 5.31 -13.12 -26.89
N GLU A 137 5.88 -13.12 -28.10
CA GLU A 137 6.53 -11.95 -28.67
C GLU A 137 5.54 -10.80 -28.94
N ALA A 138 4.30 -11.12 -29.30
CA ALA A 138 3.26 -10.10 -29.48
C ALA A 138 2.81 -9.48 -28.15
N ILE A 139 2.67 -10.29 -27.11
CA ILE A 139 2.37 -9.85 -25.73
C ILE A 139 3.49 -8.95 -25.23
N ASP A 140 4.75 -9.35 -25.39
CA ASP A 140 5.90 -8.54 -24.97
C ASP A 140 5.98 -7.21 -25.73
N ARG A 141 5.69 -7.20 -27.04
CA ARG A 141 5.59 -5.95 -27.80
C ARG A 141 4.47 -5.04 -27.30
N ASN A 142 3.30 -5.59 -26.98
CA ASN A 142 2.19 -4.81 -26.42
C ASN A 142 2.53 -4.26 -25.02
N ARG A 143 3.18 -5.05 -24.16
CA ARG A 143 3.67 -4.61 -22.84
C ARG A 143 4.68 -3.48 -22.97
N ASN A 144 5.69 -3.63 -23.84
CA ASN A 144 6.69 -2.60 -24.10
C ASN A 144 6.07 -1.32 -24.69
N PHE A 145 5.01 -1.46 -25.49
CA PHE A 145 4.27 -0.31 -26.03
C PHE A 145 3.45 0.40 -24.95
N LEU A 146 2.76 -0.37 -24.10
CA LEU A 146 2.00 0.15 -22.96
C LEU A 146 2.90 0.92 -21.98
N GLN A 147 4.11 0.43 -21.71
CA GLN A 147 5.08 1.11 -20.83
C GLN A 147 5.58 2.47 -21.37
N GLN A 148 5.32 2.78 -22.65
CA GLN A 148 5.61 4.09 -23.25
C GLN A 148 4.40 5.02 -23.26
N ALA A 149 3.21 4.53 -22.87
CA ALA A 149 1.95 5.28 -22.98
C ALA A 149 1.73 6.26 -21.83
N ALA A 150 2.20 5.92 -20.63
CA ALA A 150 2.02 6.72 -19.43
C ALA A 150 3.14 6.48 -18.42
N GLY A 151 3.29 7.38 -17.45
CA GLY A 151 4.33 7.33 -16.43
C GLY A 151 3.79 7.62 -15.03
N ILE A 152 4.50 7.15 -14.01
CA ILE A 152 4.27 7.54 -12.62
C ILE A 152 5.58 8.03 -12.01
N SER A 153 5.50 9.07 -11.18
CA SER A 153 6.64 9.56 -10.40
C SER A 153 6.20 10.04 -9.03
N VAL A 154 7.09 9.92 -8.04
CA VAL A 154 6.91 10.58 -6.74
C VAL A 154 7.60 11.94 -6.82
N LEU A 155 6.82 13.01 -6.74
CA LEU A 155 7.31 14.38 -6.83
C LEU A 155 8.02 14.82 -5.54
N SER A 156 7.45 14.44 -4.39
CA SER A 156 7.98 14.79 -3.08
C SER A 156 7.46 13.85 -2.01
N HIS A 157 8.20 13.75 -0.91
CA HIS A 157 7.74 13.13 0.32
C HIS A 157 7.95 14.08 1.51
N VAL A 158 7.06 14.01 2.50
CA VAL A 158 7.20 14.73 3.77
C VAL A 158 6.92 13.74 4.90
N LEU A 159 7.89 13.57 5.80
CA LEU A 159 7.69 12.85 7.05
C LEU A 159 7.26 13.85 8.12
N ASP A 160 6.00 13.79 8.53
CA ASP A 160 5.45 14.55 9.65
C ASP A 160 5.66 13.75 10.94
N THR A 161 6.65 14.16 11.73
CA THR A 161 7.01 13.47 12.97
C THR A 161 5.99 13.67 14.09
N ASP A 162 5.28 14.79 14.09
CA ASP A 162 4.32 15.14 15.12
C ASP A 162 3.00 14.37 14.88
N ALA A 163 2.53 14.36 13.63
CA ALA A 163 1.35 13.60 13.23
C ALA A 163 1.65 12.10 13.03
N ARG A 164 2.93 11.71 12.98
CA ARG A 164 3.42 10.36 12.62
C ARG A 164 2.84 9.89 11.29
N GLN A 165 2.98 10.74 10.27
CA GLN A 165 2.47 10.49 8.93
C GLN A 165 3.58 10.65 7.88
N LEU A 166 3.51 9.84 6.83
CA LEU A 166 4.27 10.06 5.60
C LEU A 166 3.32 10.55 4.52
N ARG A 167 3.57 11.76 4.02
CA ARG A 167 2.85 12.33 2.87
C ARG A 167 3.67 12.13 1.60
N LEU A 168 3.06 11.57 0.56
CA LEU A 168 3.69 11.31 -0.74
C LEU A 168 2.90 11.99 -1.83
N LYS A 169 3.52 12.96 -2.50
CA LYS A 169 2.92 13.58 -3.68
C LYS A 169 3.31 12.78 -4.92
N VAL A 170 2.33 12.25 -5.62
CA VAL A 170 2.49 11.39 -6.81
C VAL A 170 1.98 12.13 -8.03
N ARG A 171 2.70 12.00 -9.14
CA ARG A 171 2.35 12.50 -10.47
C ARG A 171 2.16 11.33 -11.42
N VAL A 172 1.09 11.37 -12.18
CA VAL A 172 0.80 10.42 -13.26
C VAL A 172 0.72 11.17 -14.57
N ASP A 173 1.50 10.75 -15.56
CA ASP A 173 1.61 11.42 -16.86
C ASP A 173 1.01 10.57 -17.99
N ASN A 174 0.32 11.21 -18.93
CA ASN A 174 -0.15 10.59 -20.16
C ASN A 174 0.69 11.09 -21.36
N PHE A 175 1.41 10.17 -22.00
CA PHE A 175 2.26 10.43 -23.16
C PHE A 175 1.56 10.15 -24.49
N THR A 176 0.31 9.66 -24.46
CA THR A 176 -0.49 9.44 -25.65
C THR A 176 -1.14 10.72 -26.14
N GLY A 177 -1.55 10.71 -27.41
CA GLY A 177 -2.28 11.82 -28.00
C GLY A 177 -3.77 11.84 -27.66
N HIS A 178 -4.31 10.86 -26.94
CA HIS A 178 -5.72 10.73 -26.59
C HIS A 178 -5.86 10.48 -25.08
N LYS A 179 -7.06 10.19 -24.55
CA LYS A 179 -7.15 9.85 -23.12
C LYS A 179 -6.41 8.54 -22.83
N PHE A 180 -5.95 8.32 -21.61
CA PHE A 180 -5.37 7.04 -21.20
C PHE A 180 -6.09 6.46 -19.99
N PRO A 181 -6.59 5.21 -20.07
CA PRO A 181 -6.67 4.38 -21.29
C PRO A 181 -7.84 4.78 -22.21
N SER A 182 -7.65 4.75 -23.54
CA SER A 182 -8.74 5.02 -24.51
C SER A 182 -9.34 3.75 -25.12
N GLY A 183 -10.46 3.91 -25.85
CA GLY A 183 -11.20 2.86 -26.54
C GLY A 183 -12.33 2.27 -25.69
N TYR A 184 -12.48 0.95 -25.74
CA TYR A 184 -13.59 0.23 -25.11
C TYR A 184 -13.75 0.53 -23.60
N PRO A 185 -14.96 0.85 -23.10
CA PRO A 185 -15.21 1.38 -21.75
C PRO A 185 -15.23 0.31 -20.63
N SER A 186 -14.38 -0.71 -20.75
CA SER A 186 -13.99 -1.62 -19.65
C SER A 186 -12.51 -1.46 -19.27
N ARG A 187 -11.75 -0.73 -20.10
CA ARG A 187 -10.34 -0.46 -19.85
C ARG A 187 -10.19 0.55 -18.72
N ARG A 188 -9.29 0.26 -17.80
CA ARG A 188 -8.94 1.16 -16.69
C ARG A 188 -7.45 1.15 -16.42
N ALA A 189 -6.96 2.26 -15.87
CA ALA A 189 -5.67 2.30 -15.21
C ALA A 189 -5.88 2.63 -13.73
N TYR A 190 -5.01 2.14 -12.86
CA TYR A 190 -5.15 2.37 -11.42
C TYR A 190 -3.78 2.48 -10.76
N LEU A 191 -3.78 3.09 -9.58
CA LEU A 191 -2.58 3.26 -8.78
C LEU A 191 -2.49 2.17 -7.71
N HIS A 192 -1.32 1.53 -7.64
CA HIS A 192 -0.95 0.64 -6.56
C HIS A 192 0.17 1.28 -5.76
N LEU A 193 -0.03 1.48 -4.46
CA LEU A 193 0.99 1.99 -3.55
C LEU A 193 1.25 0.95 -2.45
N LEU A 194 2.50 0.55 -2.33
CA LEU A 194 2.97 -0.39 -1.31
C LEU A 194 4.09 0.25 -0.50
N VAL A 195 3.93 0.28 0.82
CA VAL A 195 4.90 0.77 1.78
C VAL A 195 5.23 -0.35 2.76
N LYS A 196 6.51 -0.73 2.82
CA LYS A 196 7.03 -1.76 3.74
C LYS A 196 8.07 -1.18 4.67
N ASP A 197 8.17 -1.72 5.88
CA ASP A 197 9.31 -1.43 6.76
C ASP A 197 10.56 -2.24 6.37
N GLN A 198 11.66 -1.97 7.07
CA GLN A 198 12.94 -2.68 6.91
C GLN A 198 12.90 -4.20 7.14
N ASN A 199 11.85 -4.71 7.79
CA ASN A 199 11.63 -6.14 8.02
C ASN A 199 10.69 -6.76 6.97
N GLY A 200 10.23 -5.95 6.00
CA GLY A 200 9.28 -6.37 4.96
C GLY A 200 7.82 -6.39 5.43
N ARG A 201 7.51 -5.88 6.62
CA ARG A 201 6.12 -5.74 7.09
C ARG A 201 5.42 -4.64 6.30
N ILE A 202 4.22 -4.93 5.81
CA ILE A 202 3.39 -3.95 5.12
C ILE A 202 2.88 -2.93 6.14
N ILE A 203 3.20 -1.66 5.91
CA ILE A 203 2.70 -0.51 6.66
C ILE A 203 1.47 0.06 5.97
N PHE A 204 1.48 0.11 4.64
CA PHE A 204 0.37 0.58 3.83
C PHE A 204 0.35 -0.15 2.48
N GLU A 205 -0.82 -0.60 2.02
CA GLU A 205 -1.00 -1.20 0.69
C GLU A 205 -2.38 -0.78 0.16
N SER A 206 -2.41 0.00 -0.91
CA SER A 206 -3.63 0.41 -1.63
C SER A 206 -3.54 -0.06 -3.09
N GLY A 207 -4.65 -0.54 -3.64
CA GLY A 207 -4.72 -0.98 -5.04
C GLY A 207 -4.13 -2.37 -5.28
N LYS A 208 -4.24 -3.28 -4.30
CA LYS A 208 -3.71 -4.63 -4.43
C LYS A 208 -4.52 -5.48 -5.40
N LEU A 209 -3.88 -6.00 -6.45
CA LEU A 209 -4.47 -6.99 -7.34
C LEU A 209 -4.60 -8.37 -6.66
N ASN A 210 -5.79 -8.95 -6.71
CA ASN A 210 -6.09 -10.30 -6.25
C ASN A 210 -5.93 -11.32 -7.38
N ALA A 211 -5.81 -12.60 -7.01
CA ALA A 211 -5.58 -13.69 -7.98
C ALA A 211 -6.74 -13.85 -9.00
N ASP A 212 -7.96 -13.46 -8.63
CA ASP A 212 -9.14 -13.48 -9.51
C ASP A 212 -9.22 -12.27 -10.45
N GLY A 213 -8.30 -11.30 -10.32
CA GLY A 213 -8.26 -10.07 -11.10
C GLY A 213 -9.05 -8.91 -10.51
N SER A 214 -9.71 -9.10 -9.35
CA SER A 214 -10.28 -7.98 -8.58
C SER A 214 -9.17 -7.15 -7.93
N ILE A 215 -9.44 -5.88 -7.66
CA ILE A 215 -8.52 -4.97 -7.00
C ILE A 215 -9.11 -4.59 -5.64
N THR A 216 -8.36 -4.85 -4.57
CA THR A 216 -8.78 -4.52 -3.21
C THR A 216 -8.92 -3.00 -3.07
N GLY A 217 -10.10 -2.55 -2.63
CA GLY A 217 -10.45 -1.13 -2.47
C GLY A 217 -11.14 -0.48 -3.68
N VAL A 218 -11.26 -1.19 -4.81
CA VAL A 218 -12.06 -0.72 -5.95
C VAL A 218 -13.52 -1.10 -5.74
N ALA A 219 -14.41 -0.11 -5.73
CA ALA A 219 -15.81 -0.32 -5.36
C ALA A 219 -16.53 -1.17 -6.40
N LEU A 220 -16.27 -0.89 -7.69
CA LEU A 220 -16.81 -1.61 -8.84
C LEU A 220 -16.51 -3.11 -8.83
N ASP A 221 -15.40 -3.51 -8.18
CA ASP A 221 -14.97 -4.90 -8.10
C ASP A 221 -15.66 -5.66 -6.97
N SER A 222 -16.21 -4.94 -5.98
CA SER A 222 -16.97 -5.51 -4.87
C SER A 222 -18.48 -5.50 -5.15
N ASP A 223 -18.97 -4.45 -5.81
CA ASP A 223 -20.35 -4.25 -6.22
C ASP A 223 -20.36 -3.53 -7.58
N SER A 224 -20.79 -4.24 -8.63
CA SER A 224 -20.80 -3.76 -10.01
C SER A 224 -21.72 -2.56 -10.26
N THR A 225 -22.57 -2.21 -9.29
CA THR A 225 -23.44 -1.03 -9.32
C THR A 225 -22.83 0.20 -8.64
N SER A 226 -21.66 0.05 -8.01
CA SER A 226 -20.95 1.10 -7.27
C SER A 226 -19.65 1.49 -7.96
N TYR A 227 -19.13 2.67 -7.63
CA TYR A 227 -17.85 3.16 -8.15
C TYR A 227 -17.26 4.20 -7.17
N GLU A 228 -15.94 4.32 -7.16
CA GLU A 228 -15.22 5.32 -6.40
C GLU A 228 -15.10 6.66 -7.17
N PRO A 229 -15.12 7.81 -6.46
CA PRO A 229 -14.84 9.10 -7.08
C PRO A 229 -13.38 9.19 -7.53
N HIS A 230 -13.06 10.26 -8.24
CA HIS A 230 -11.67 10.70 -8.38
C HIS A 230 -11.16 11.21 -7.03
N TYR A 231 -9.95 10.81 -6.63
CA TYR A 231 -9.31 11.19 -5.38
C TYR A 231 -8.09 12.09 -5.61
N ASP A 232 -8.16 13.31 -5.09
CA ASP A 232 -6.98 14.20 -4.97
C ASP A 232 -6.07 13.76 -3.80
N GLN A 233 -6.64 13.01 -2.84
CA GLN A 233 -5.96 12.54 -1.64
C GLN A 233 -6.42 11.13 -1.23
N ILE A 234 -5.46 10.26 -0.88
CA ILE A 234 -5.69 8.91 -0.37
C ILE A 234 -5.01 8.75 0.99
N ASP A 235 -5.80 8.63 2.04
CA ASP A 235 -5.38 8.49 3.44
C ASP A 235 -5.80 7.15 4.07
N ASP A 236 -6.46 6.29 3.29
CA ASP A 236 -6.99 5.00 3.72
C ASP A 236 -6.61 3.92 2.70
N PRO A 237 -6.06 2.77 3.13
CA PRO A 237 -5.70 1.66 2.24
C PRO A 237 -6.85 1.14 1.37
N SER A 238 -8.11 1.32 1.81
CA SER A 238 -9.31 0.93 1.06
C SER A 238 -9.67 1.88 -0.09
N LYS A 239 -9.05 3.06 -0.19
CA LYS A 239 -9.27 3.98 -1.31
C LYS A 239 -8.21 3.74 -2.39
N VAL A 240 -8.65 3.70 -3.65
CA VAL A 240 -7.78 3.46 -4.82
C VAL A 240 -8.10 4.49 -5.89
N GLN A 241 -7.08 5.15 -6.44
CA GLN A 241 -7.26 6.03 -7.60
C GLN A 241 -7.36 5.17 -8.86
N VAL A 242 -8.53 5.18 -9.49
CA VAL A 242 -8.81 4.46 -10.73
C VAL A 242 -9.25 5.45 -11.82
N TYR A 243 -8.51 5.44 -12.92
CA TYR A 243 -8.75 6.20 -14.14
C TYR A 243 -9.57 5.35 -15.12
N GLU A 244 -10.87 5.59 -15.14
CA GLU A 244 -11.81 4.78 -15.92
C GLU A 244 -13.08 5.58 -16.28
N PRO A 245 -13.79 5.16 -17.33
CA PRO A 245 -15.15 5.61 -17.57
C PRO A 245 -16.16 4.74 -16.79
N ILE A 246 -17.13 5.37 -16.15
CA ILE A 246 -18.32 4.71 -15.58
C ILE A 246 -19.54 5.21 -16.34
N MET A 247 -20.26 4.27 -16.94
CA MET A 247 -21.47 4.54 -17.73
C MET A 247 -22.71 4.46 -16.84
N GLN A 248 -23.71 5.29 -17.13
CA GLN A 248 -25.04 5.20 -16.54
C GLN A 248 -26.10 5.00 -17.61
N ASN A 249 -27.18 4.31 -17.25
CA ASN A 249 -28.35 4.11 -18.11
C ASN A 249 -29.36 5.26 -17.99
N THR A 250 -30.47 5.18 -18.72
CA THR A 250 -31.54 6.19 -18.68
C THR A 250 -32.22 6.33 -17.32
N ASP A 251 -32.05 5.35 -16.44
CA ASP A 251 -32.61 5.33 -15.08
C ASP A 251 -31.63 5.94 -14.06
N GLY A 252 -30.44 6.39 -14.50
CA GLY A 252 -29.39 6.94 -13.66
C GLY A 252 -28.59 5.89 -12.89
N GLN A 253 -28.67 4.62 -13.27
CA GLN A 253 -27.95 3.53 -12.63
C GLN A 253 -26.68 3.19 -13.42
N VAL A 254 -25.62 2.76 -12.72
CA VAL A 254 -24.41 2.22 -13.35
C VAL A 254 -24.78 1.06 -14.27
N THR A 255 -24.19 1.02 -15.45
CA THR A 255 -24.39 -0.06 -16.43
C THR A 255 -23.06 -0.45 -17.07
N HIS A 256 -22.88 -1.75 -17.28
CA HIS A 256 -21.79 -2.30 -18.10
C HIS A 256 -22.26 -2.70 -19.50
N THR A 257 -23.59 -2.70 -19.71
CA THR A 257 -24.22 -3.00 -20.99
C THR A 257 -24.18 -1.76 -21.90
N LEU A 258 -23.43 -1.85 -23.00
CA LEU A 258 -23.22 -0.73 -23.93
C LEU A 258 -24.51 -0.19 -24.53
N LEU A 259 -25.43 -1.06 -24.95
CA LEU A 259 -26.73 -0.63 -25.49
C LEU A 259 -27.64 0.03 -24.45
N ARG A 260 -27.29 -0.02 -23.16
CA ARG A 260 -27.99 0.68 -22.08
C ARG A 260 -27.27 1.94 -21.65
N ALA A 261 -26.05 2.19 -22.10
CA ALA A 261 -25.27 3.36 -21.71
C ALA A 261 -25.85 4.62 -22.36
N ALA A 262 -26.33 5.55 -21.54
CA ALA A 262 -26.93 6.80 -21.99
C ALA A 262 -25.97 7.99 -21.81
N SER A 263 -25.14 7.96 -20.76
CA SER A 263 -24.11 8.98 -20.50
C SER A 263 -23.02 8.44 -19.58
N TYR A 264 -21.93 9.20 -19.42
CA TYR A 264 -20.96 8.95 -18.36
C TYR A 264 -21.38 9.63 -17.06
N ILE A 265 -21.28 8.92 -15.94
CA ILE A 265 -21.39 9.50 -14.58
C ILE A 265 -20.01 9.86 -14.02
N LYS A 266 -18.96 9.15 -14.48
CA LYS A 266 -17.55 9.43 -14.23
C LYS A 266 -16.78 9.16 -15.52
N ASP A 267 -15.86 10.05 -15.88
CA ASP A 267 -14.82 9.81 -16.87
C ASP A 267 -13.62 10.66 -16.47
N ASN A 268 -12.76 10.05 -15.65
CA ASN A 268 -11.52 10.65 -15.18
C ASN A 268 -10.30 10.03 -15.88
N ARG A 269 -10.46 9.42 -17.06
CA ARG A 269 -9.31 8.88 -17.81
C ARG A 269 -8.30 9.98 -18.10
N LEU A 270 -7.01 9.68 -17.90
CA LEU A 270 -5.92 10.67 -17.94
C LEU A 270 -5.92 11.44 -19.27
N LEU A 271 -5.92 12.76 -19.19
CA LEU A 271 -6.03 13.63 -20.37
C LEU A 271 -4.71 13.73 -21.13
N PRO A 272 -4.71 13.80 -22.48
CA PRO A 272 -3.49 14.02 -23.23
C PRO A 272 -2.95 15.43 -23.02
N THR A 273 -1.65 15.62 -23.26
CA THR A 273 -1.03 16.94 -23.17
C THR A 273 -1.72 17.94 -24.10
N GLY A 274 -2.09 19.11 -23.58
CA GLY A 274 -2.76 20.18 -24.32
C GLY A 274 -4.29 20.10 -24.33
N PHE A 275 -4.88 19.08 -23.72
CA PHE A 275 -6.33 18.96 -23.54
C PHE A 275 -6.83 20.00 -22.52
N ASP A 276 -7.89 20.73 -22.88
CA ASP A 276 -8.54 21.72 -22.02
C ASP A 276 -9.95 21.23 -21.64
N LYS A 277 -10.17 21.02 -20.34
CA LYS A 277 -11.44 20.55 -19.78
C LYS A 277 -12.61 21.49 -20.09
N ILE A 278 -12.35 22.79 -20.22
CA ILE A 278 -13.39 23.82 -20.38
C ILE A 278 -13.90 23.86 -21.82
N SER A 279 -12.99 23.74 -22.80
CA SER A 279 -13.33 23.81 -24.22
C SER A 279 -13.60 22.46 -24.88
N ALA A 280 -13.38 21.35 -24.16
CA ALA A 280 -13.66 20.01 -24.64
C ALA A 280 -15.11 19.83 -25.10
N ALA A 281 -15.29 19.17 -26.24
CA ALA A 281 -16.63 18.79 -26.71
C ALA A 281 -17.31 17.83 -25.69
N PRO A 282 -18.66 17.85 -25.58
CA PRO A 282 -19.39 17.01 -24.62
C PRO A 282 -19.04 15.52 -24.71
N ASP A 283 -18.77 15.02 -25.92
CA ASP A 283 -18.47 13.60 -26.16
C ASP A 283 -17.13 13.13 -25.57
N VAL A 284 -16.23 14.06 -25.25
CA VAL A 284 -14.90 13.77 -24.69
C VAL A 284 -14.68 14.50 -23.36
N ALA A 285 -15.72 15.10 -22.80
CA ALA A 285 -15.64 15.87 -21.57
C ALA A 285 -15.16 15.01 -20.39
N VAL A 286 -14.69 15.70 -19.34
CA VAL A 286 -14.41 15.06 -18.05
C VAL A 286 -15.72 15.00 -17.27
N HIS A 287 -15.97 13.88 -16.59
CA HIS A 287 -17.17 13.70 -15.78
C HIS A 287 -16.80 13.27 -14.36
N GLY A 288 -17.58 13.73 -13.39
CA GLY A 288 -17.41 13.42 -11.97
C GLY A 288 -16.44 14.37 -11.27
N ALA A 289 -15.89 13.95 -10.12
CA ALA A 289 -15.06 14.82 -9.27
C ALA A 289 -13.82 15.42 -9.97
N ALA A 290 -13.24 14.70 -10.95
CA ALA A 290 -12.10 15.15 -11.73
C ALA A 290 -12.36 16.43 -12.56
N GLU A 291 -13.63 16.77 -12.81
CA GLU A 291 -13.99 18.01 -13.51
C GLU A 291 -13.53 19.23 -12.69
N ALA A 292 -13.80 19.21 -11.38
CA ALA A 292 -13.51 20.30 -10.44
C ALA A 292 -12.09 20.26 -9.86
N ASP A 293 -11.37 19.15 -10.03
CA ASP A 293 -10.00 19.04 -9.55
C ASP A 293 -9.05 19.97 -10.34
N ALA A 294 -8.27 20.76 -9.60
CA ALA A 294 -7.37 21.76 -10.13
C ALA A 294 -6.07 21.19 -10.69
N ASN A 295 -5.66 19.99 -10.26
CA ASN A 295 -4.39 19.39 -10.68
C ASN A 295 -4.56 18.20 -11.65
N PHE A 296 -5.78 17.69 -11.85
CA PHE A 296 -6.15 16.91 -13.03
C PHE A 296 -6.27 17.79 -14.29
N LEU A 297 -5.20 17.83 -15.08
CA LEU A 297 -5.05 18.72 -16.24
C LEU A 297 -4.61 17.95 -17.50
N GLY A 298 -4.62 18.62 -18.65
CA GLY A 298 -4.06 18.08 -19.88
C GLY A 298 -2.61 17.64 -19.69
N GLY A 299 -2.35 16.34 -19.85
CA GLY A 299 -1.05 15.72 -19.64
C GLY A 299 -1.01 14.76 -18.44
N GLY A 300 -1.97 14.82 -17.50
CA GLY A 300 -2.12 13.81 -16.46
C GLY A 300 -2.65 14.33 -15.12
N ASP A 301 -2.38 13.62 -14.03
CA ASP A 301 -2.94 13.86 -12.69
C ASP A 301 -1.88 14.03 -11.58
N GLU A 302 -2.22 14.71 -10.48
CA GLU A 302 -1.42 14.75 -9.25
C GLU A 302 -2.27 14.45 -8.02
N LEU A 303 -1.79 13.60 -7.11
CA LEU A 303 -2.51 13.27 -5.88
C LEU A 303 -1.55 13.09 -4.70
N GLU A 304 -2.07 13.20 -3.48
CA GLU A 304 -1.31 12.97 -2.25
C GLU A 304 -1.76 11.69 -1.54
N TYR A 305 -0.81 10.79 -1.24
CA TYR A 305 -1.03 9.73 -0.28
C TYR A 305 -0.62 10.19 1.12
N ILE A 306 -1.43 9.87 2.13
CA ILE A 306 -1.10 10.07 3.55
C ILE A 306 -1.07 8.70 4.23
N VAL A 307 0.11 8.29 4.63
CA VAL A 307 0.34 6.99 5.27
C VAL A 307 0.49 7.18 6.77
N ASP A 308 -0.36 6.50 7.55
CA ASP A 308 -0.24 6.46 9.01
C ASP A 308 0.97 5.61 9.43
N LEU A 309 1.84 6.19 10.25
CA LEU A 309 3.04 5.54 10.80
C LEU A 309 2.98 5.40 12.32
N SER A 310 1.81 5.56 12.93
CA SER A 310 1.57 5.47 14.37
C SER A 310 2.00 4.14 15.00
N SER A 311 2.13 3.08 14.20
CA SER A 311 2.62 1.78 14.65
C SER A 311 4.15 1.65 14.72
N LEU A 312 4.92 2.59 14.14
CA LEU A 312 6.39 2.51 14.08
C LEU A 312 7.03 3.16 15.30
N THR A 313 8.10 2.61 15.84
CA THR A 313 8.85 3.20 16.97
C THR A 313 10.34 3.19 16.69
N GLY A 314 11.07 4.13 17.29
CA GLY A 314 12.52 4.22 17.11
C GLY A 314 12.93 4.53 15.66
N PRO A 315 14.19 4.23 15.29
CA PRO A 315 14.66 4.39 13.91
C PRO A 315 13.98 3.41 12.96
N PHE A 316 13.53 3.90 11.81
CA PHE A 316 12.89 3.09 10.79
C PHE A 316 13.34 3.48 9.38
N THR A 317 13.24 2.52 8.47
CA THR A 317 13.34 2.73 7.03
C THR A 317 12.11 2.14 6.34
N LEU A 318 11.53 2.91 5.44
CA LEU A 318 10.38 2.54 4.62
C LEU A 318 10.81 2.36 3.17
N ASP A 319 10.48 1.20 2.59
CA ASP A 319 10.56 0.93 1.17
C ASP A 319 9.19 1.17 0.52
N ILE A 320 9.16 2.08 -0.46
CA ILE A 320 7.94 2.58 -1.09
C ILE A 320 7.97 2.21 -2.56
N GLN A 321 6.91 1.57 -3.03
CA GLN A 321 6.69 1.26 -4.43
C GLN A 321 5.35 1.84 -4.88
N ALA A 322 5.41 2.79 -5.81
CA ALA A 322 4.25 3.35 -6.48
C ALA A 322 4.20 2.82 -7.93
N GLU A 323 3.06 2.28 -8.35
CA GLU A 323 2.88 1.70 -9.68
C GLU A 323 1.63 2.27 -10.35
N LEU A 324 1.76 2.60 -11.63
CA LEU A 324 0.62 2.76 -12.53
C LEU A 324 0.41 1.41 -13.22
N ARG A 325 -0.78 0.84 -13.05
CA ARG A 325 -1.16 -0.46 -13.60
C ARG A 325 -2.35 -0.31 -14.52
N TYR A 326 -2.48 -1.22 -15.48
CA TYR A 326 -3.51 -1.17 -16.52
C TYR A 326 -4.27 -2.49 -16.60
N GLN A 327 -5.60 -2.41 -16.62
CA GLN A 327 -6.48 -3.54 -16.81
C GLN A 327 -7.30 -3.37 -18.10
N PRO A 328 -7.17 -4.27 -19.10
CA PRO A 328 -7.95 -4.16 -20.33
C PRO A 328 -9.43 -4.53 -20.15
N LEU A 329 -9.72 -5.35 -19.14
CA LEU A 329 -11.07 -5.78 -18.76
C LEU A 329 -11.20 -5.60 -17.24
N SER A 330 -12.02 -4.65 -16.80
CA SER A 330 -12.31 -4.46 -15.39
C SER A 330 -13.06 -5.67 -14.81
N PHE A 331 -12.79 -5.98 -13.54
CA PHE A 331 -13.40 -7.15 -12.90
C PHE A 331 -14.92 -7.01 -12.79
N GLY A 332 -15.42 -5.85 -12.36
CA GLY A 332 -16.87 -5.59 -12.31
C GLY A 332 -17.58 -5.77 -13.64
N HIS A 333 -16.97 -5.35 -14.75
CA HIS A 333 -17.51 -5.58 -16.10
C HIS A 333 -17.58 -7.07 -16.46
N LEU A 334 -16.56 -7.84 -16.09
CA LEU A 334 -16.55 -9.29 -16.29
C LEU A 334 -17.62 -9.98 -15.45
N GLN A 335 -17.82 -9.58 -14.19
CA GLN A 335 -18.87 -10.16 -13.35
C GLN A 335 -20.27 -9.86 -13.87
N ASP A 336 -20.51 -8.62 -14.33
CA ASP A 336 -21.76 -8.27 -15.01
C ASP A 336 -22.00 -9.14 -16.23
N LEU A 337 -21.00 -9.22 -17.14
CA LEU A 337 -21.06 -10.08 -18.31
C LEU A 337 -21.35 -11.54 -17.93
N PHE A 338 -20.65 -12.08 -16.92
CA PHE A 338 -20.77 -13.47 -16.50
C PHE A 338 -22.09 -13.79 -15.78
N SER A 339 -22.85 -12.78 -15.35
CA SER A 339 -24.20 -12.98 -14.81
C SER A 339 -25.15 -13.60 -15.85
N ASP A 340 -24.92 -13.33 -17.15
CA ASP A 340 -25.69 -13.87 -18.27
C ASP A 340 -25.26 -15.28 -18.70
N SER A 341 -24.25 -15.88 -18.05
CA SER A 341 -23.69 -17.19 -18.47
C SER A 341 -24.72 -18.32 -18.50
N SER A 342 -25.77 -18.27 -17.67
CA SER A 342 -26.86 -19.26 -17.72
C SER A 342 -27.81 -19.07 -18.90
N ALA A 343 -27.90 -17.87 -19.46
CA ALA A 343 -28.84 -17.50 -20.51
C ALA A 343 -28.17 -17.45 -21.90
N VAL A 344 -26.89 -17.07 -21.97
CA VAL A 344 -26.15 -16.85 -23.21
C VAL A 344 -24.94 -17.79 -23.28
N GLY A 345 -25.01 -18.80 -24.15
CA GLY A 345 -23.96 -19.82 -24.28
C GLY A 345 -22.57 -19.26 -24.66
N GLN A 346 -22.53 -18.15 -25.40
CA GLN A 346 -21.29 -17.44 -25.75
C GLN A 346 -20.61 -16.83 -24.52
N VAL A 347 -21.40 -16.29 -23.58
CA VAL A 347 -20.90 -15.76 -22.31
C VAL A 347 -20.33 -16.88 -21.47
N SER A 348 -21.05 -18.01 -21.34
CA SER A 348 -20.53 -19.18 -20.62
C SER A 348 -19.22 -19.68 -21.24
N SER A 349 -19.14 -19.71 -22.57
CA SER A 349 -17.93 -20.14 -23.28
C SER A 349 -16.77 -19.19 -23.00
N PHE A 350 -17.00 -17.87 -23.09
CA PHE A 350 -15.98 -16.87 -22.81
C PHE A 350 -15.50 -16.92 -21.36
N LYS A 351 -16.42 -17.10 -20.40
CA LYS A 351 -16.10 -17.27 -18.98
C LYS A 351 -15.12 -18.41 -18.75
N THR A 352 -15.41 -19.59 -19.31
CA THR A 352 -14.50 -20.75 -19.24
C THR A 352 -13.13 -20.44 -19.83
N LEU A 353 -13.08 -19.83 -21.01
CA LEU A 353 -11.80 -19.46 -21.66
C LEU A 353 -10.99 -18.44 -20.85
N PHE A 354 -11.65 -17.57 -20.08
CA PHE A 354 -11.02 -16.51 -19.30
C PHE A 354 -10.60 -16.97 -17.89
N GLU A 355 -11.43 -17.73 -17.19
CA GLU A 355 -11.18 -18.17 -15.80
C GLU A 355 -10.15 -19.28 -15.74
N ASP A 356 -10.24 -20.28 -16.64
CA ASP A 356 -9.45 -21.50 -16.53
C ASP A 356 -7.97 -21.31 -16.87
N VAL A 357 -7.64 -20.28 -17.65
CA VAL A 357 -6.31 -20.20 -18.27
C VAL A 357 -5.66 -18.83 -18.35
N ALA A 358 -6.34 -17.71 -18.13
CA ALA A 358 -5.64 -16.41 -18.14
C ALA A 358 -4.91 -16.17 -16.82
N THR A 359 -3.59 -16.03 -16.86
CA THR A 359 -2.79 -15.63 -15.68
C THR A 359 -2.51 -14.14 -15.65
N ILE A 360 -2.60 -13.49 -16.81
CA ILE A 360 -2.47 -12.05 -16.93
C ILE A 360 -3.85 -11.46 -16.66
N ARG A 361 -3.97 -10.65 -15.61
CA ARG A 361 -5.20 -9.91 -15.29
C ARG A 361 -5.00 -8.41 -15.48
N ASP A 362 -3.77 -7.94 -15.33
CA ASP A 362 -3.36 -6.56 -15.55
C ASP A 362 -1.92 -6.49 -16.07
N GLU A 363 -1.44 -5.28 -16.36
CA GLU A 363 -0.07 -5.02 -16.79
C GLU A 363 0.52 -3.82 -16.06
N LEU A 364 1.82 -3.91 -15.72
CA LEU A 364 2.57 -2.77 -15.20
C LEU A 364 2.85 -1.77 -16.33
N VAL A 365 2.40 -0.53 -16.16
CA VAL A 365 2.67 0.57 -17.08
C VAL A 365 3.96 1.27 -16.69
N SER A 366 4.08 1.66 -15.43
CA SER A 366 5.24 2.39 -14.90
C SER A 366 5.34 2.20 -13.39
N SER A 367 6.54 2.30 -12.85
CA SER A 367 6.77 2.25 -11.41
C SER A 367 7.82 3.26 -10.96
N ALA A 368 7.69 3.69 -9.71
CA ALA A 368 8.66 4.49 -8.99
C ALA A 368 8.93 3.86 -7.62
N SER A 369 10.20 3.76 -7.24
CA SER A 369 10.62 3.23 -5.94
C SER A 369 11.41 4.27 -5.16
N TYR A 370 11.13 4.37 -3.87
CA TYR A 370 11.74 5.34 -2.96
C TYR A 370 12.00 4.70 -1.60
N THR A 371 13.05 5.19 -0.92
CA THR A 371 13.34 4.83 0.45
C THR A 371 13.26 6.07 1.32
N VAL A 372 12.52 6.00 2.42
CA VAL A 372 12.40 7.08 3.41
C VAL A 372 12.86 6.56 4.75
N ALA A 373 13.79 7.25 5.39
CA ALA A 373 14.21 6.96 6.75
C ALA A 373 13.61 7.99 7.72
N GLY A 374 13.29 7.54 8.93
CA GLY A 374 12.81 8.40 10.00
C GLY A 374 13.14 7.81 11.36
N ASP A 375 12.81 8.56 12.40
CA ASP A 375 13.05 8.16 13.78
C ASP A 375 11.90 8.66 14.67
N PHE A 376 11.20 7.73 15.30
CA PHE A 376 10.19 8.01 16.32
C PHE A 376 10.66 7.61 17.72
N THR A 377 11.97 7.67 17.97
CA THR A 377 12.51 7.61 19.34
C THR A 377 11.99 8.82 20.12
N PRO A 378 11.26 8.63 21.22
CA PRO A 378 10.85 9.72 22.07
C PRO A 378 12.07 10.54 22.54
N PRO A 379 11.92 11.84 22.82
CA PRO A 379 12.98 12.56 23.52
C PRO A 379 13.21 11.92 24.90
N ALA A 380 14.46 11.78 25.30
CA ALA A 380 14.82 11.23 26.63
C ALA A 380 14.17 12.05 27.75
N ARG A 381 13.52 11.38 28.71
CA ARG A 381 12.91 12.01 29.90
C ARG A 381 13.94 12.42 30.95
N TYR A 382 15.11 11.80 30.93
CA TYR A 382 16.19 12.05 31.88
C TYR A 382 17.46 12.45 31.17
N ALA A 383 18.13 13.51 31.64
CA ALA A 383 19.35 14.02 31.04
C ALA A 383 20.55 13.07 31.15
N ASP A 384 20.54 12.19 32.15
CA ASP A 384 21.57 11.19 32.43
C ASP A 384 21.28 9.82 31.80
N VAL A 385 20.20 9.70 31.02
CA VAL A 385 19.85 8.49 30.26
C VAL A 385 19.64 8.86 28.79
N PRO A 386 20.73 9.08 28.02
CA PRO A 386 20.60 9.34 26.58
C PRO A 386 19.99 8.12 25.86
N ALA A 387 19.40 8.33 24.68
CA ALA A 387 18.83 7.25 23.84
C ALA A 387 19.82 6.11 23.51
N THR A 388 21.12 6.35 23.62
CA THR A 388 22.17 5.35 23.44
C THR A 388 22.51 4.55 24.71
N HIS A 389 21.90 4.87 25.85
CA HIS A 389 22.08 4.13 27.10
C HIS A 389 21.46 2.72 26.96
N TRP A 390 22.15 1.70 27.44
CA TRP A 390 21.77 0.29 27.20
C TRP A 390 20.41 -0.10 27.82
N ALA A 391 19.98 0.60 28.86
CA ALA A 391 18.68 0.43 29.53
C ALA A 391 17.68 1.55 29.18
N TYR A 392 17.94 2.34 28.12
CA TYR A 392 17.11 3.50 27.77
C TYR A 392 15.63 3.11 27.60
N ASP A 393 15.36 2.09 26.79
CA ASP A 393 14.00 1.66 26.46
C ASP A 393 13.23 1.21 27.72
N GLU A 394 13.85 0.42 28.59
CA GLU A 394 13.20 -0.04 29.82
C GLU A 394 13.00 1.07 30.83
N ILE A 395 13.96 1.99 30.98
CA ILE A 395 13.85 3.16 31.86
C ILE A 395 12.71 4.08 31.39
N GLU A 396 12.61 4.35 30.09
CA GLU A 396 11.52 5.12 29.52
C GLU A 396 10.18 4.40 29.72
N ALA A 397 10.11 3.09 29.46
CA ALA A 397 8.90 2.29 29.62
C ALA A 397 8.35 2.31 31.06
N ILE A 398 9.19 2.06 32.06
CA ILE A 398 8.75 2.10 33.47
C ILE A 398 8.40 3.52 33.94
N SER A 399 8.98 4.55 33.33
CA SER A 399 8.64 5.94 33.59
C SER A 399 7.31 6.33 32.95
N VAL A 400 7.03 5.86 31.73
CA VAL A 400 5.73 6.03 31.05
C VAL A 400 4.62 5.35 31.86
N ALA A 401 4.89 4.15 32.36
CA ALA A 401 3.97 3.40 33.22
C ALA A 401 3.81 4.03 34.63
N GLY A 402 4.57 5.08 34.94
CA GLY A 402 4.55 5.77 36.22
C GLY A 402 5.13 4.95 37.37
N ILE A 403 5.86 3.86 37.11
CA ILE A 403 6.51 3.02 38.14
C ILE A 403 7.63 3.79 38.86
N THR A 404 8.30 4.69 38.14
CA THR A 404 9.38 5.52 38.66
C THR A 404 9.22 6.97 38.21
N GLY A 405 9.65 7.91 39.05
CA GLY A 405 9.75 9.34 38.72
C GLY A 405 11.20 9.83 38.57
N GLY A 406 12.17 8.91 38.56
CA GLY A 406 13.60 9.26 38.65
C GLY A 406 14.09 9.45 40.08
N CYS A 407 15.37 9.81 40.23
CA CYS A 407 16.00 10.12 41.52
C CYS A 407 15.90 11.61 41.87
N ALA A 408 15.79 12.47 40.86
CA ALA A 408 15.63 13.91 40.99
C ALA A 408 14.94 14.47 39.73
N ALA A 409 14.62 15.76 39.74
CA ALA A 409 14.08 16.43 38.56
C ALA A 409 15.03 16.25 37.37
N ASN A 410 14.54 15.61 36.29
CA ASN A 410 15.27 15.33 35.06
C ASN A 410 16.49 14.38 35.19
N LEU A 411 16.58 13.59 36.28
CA LEU A 411 17.63 12.58 36.47
C LEU A 411 17.04 11.22 36.88
N TYR A 412 17.54 10.15 36.27
CA TYR A 412 17.19 8.78 36.63
C TYR A 412 18.15 8.17 37.66
N CYS A 413 19.42 8.57 37.63
CA CYS A 413 20.54 7.98 38.35
C CYS A 413 20.71 6.47 38.03
N PRO A 414 21.04 6.08 36.80
CA PRO A 414 21.06 4.66 36.37
C PRO A 414 22.06 3.80 37.15
N ASP A 415 23.21 4.37 37.55
CA ASP A 415 24.30 3.65 38.21
C ASP A 415 24.15 3.55 39.74
N ASP A 416 23.19 4.29 40.33
CA ASP A 416 22.92 4.22 41.77
C ASP A 416 22.32 2.86 42.14
N MET A 417 22.63 2.37 43.34
CA MET A 417 22.07 1.12 43.85
C MET A 417 20.62 1.29 44.30
N THR A 418 19.79 0.29 44.05
CA THR A 418 18.37 0.33 44.44
C THR A 418 18.20 -0.04 45.92
N SER A 419 17.61 0.85 46.71
CA SER A 419 17.32 0.58 48.12
C SER A 419 16.02 -0.22 48.33
N ARG A 420 15.87 -0.86 49.50
CA ARG A 420 14.65 -1.59 49.89
C ARG A 420 13.42 -0.69 49.96
N GLY A 421 13.58 0.58 50.35
CA GLY A 421 12.51 1.58 50.33
C GLY A 421 12.08 1.93 48.90
N GLN A 422 13.03 2.11 47.97
CA GLN A 422 12.73 2.29 46.55
C GLN A 422 12.02 1.07 45.95
N MET A 423 12.48 -0.13 46.32
CA MET A 423 11.86 -1.37 45.87
C MET A 423 10.38 -1.47 46.27
N ALA A 424 10.01 -0.95 47.43
CA ALA A 424 8.60 -0.92 47.84
C ALA A 424 7.74 -0.06 46.92
N VAL A 425 8.22 1.15 46.59
CA VAL A 425 7.53 2.01 45.63
C VAL A 425 7.39 1.33 44.27
N PHE A 426 8.49 0.73 43.77
CA PHE A 426 8.50 0.10 42.45
C PHE A 426 7.56 -1.10 42.32
N ILE A 427 7.52 -1.98 43.32
CA ILE A 427 6.63 -3.14 43.30
C ILE A 427 5.17 -2.72 43.40
N GLU A 428 4.84 -1.84 44.34
CA GLU A 428 3.48 -1.34 44.52
C GLU A 428 2.93 -0.66 43.26
N ARG A 429 3.73 0.22 42.64
CA ARG A 429 3.34 0.88 41.39
C ARG A 429 3.34 -0.07 40.21
N GLY A 430 4.26 -1.04 40.15
CA GLY A 430 4.26 -2.09 39.12
C GLY A 430 2.99 -2.95 39.17
N MET A 431 2.49 -3.24 40.38
CA MET A 431 1.27 -4.02 40.58
C MET A 431 -0.02 -3.23 40.31
N ARG A 432 -0.05 -1.94 40.68
CA ARG A 432 -1.31 -1.17 40.81
C ARG A 432 -1.41 0.04 39.88
N GLY A 433 -0.32 0.38 39.19
CA GLY A 433 -0.23 1.51 38.28
C GLY A 433 0.01 2.87 38.98
N GLU A 434 0.25 3.89 38.17
CA GLU A 434 0.66 5.24 38.60
C GLU A 434 -0.31 5.93 39.58
N GLN A 435 -1.60 5.65 39.45
CA GLN A 435 -2.65 6.32 40.23
C GLN A 435 -2.81 5.75 41.63
N PHE A 436 -2.11 4.67 41.96
CA PHE A 436 -2.16 4.08 43.28
C PHE A 436 -1.47 4.98 44.30
N VAL A 437 -2.19 5.28 45.38
CA VAL A 437 -1.68 5.99 46.55
C VAL A 437 -1.92 5.09 47.76
N PRO A 438 -0.88 4.60 48.43
CA PRO A 438 -1.03 3.80 49.63
C PRO A 438 -1.73 4.57 50.76
N PRO A 439 -2.37 3.88 51.72
CA PRO A 439 -2.83 4.51 52.96
C PRO A 439 -1.67 5.20 53.69
N ALA A 440 -1.97 6.31 54.37
CA ALA A 440 -0.97 7.01 55.17
C ALA A 440 -0.37 6.07 56.23
N ALA A 441 0.96 6.08 56.36
CA ALA A 441 1.70 5.22 57.28
C ALA A 441 1.29 5.46 58.73
N SER A 442 1.20 4.38 59.51
CA SER A 442 1.03 4.48 60.96
C SER A 442 2.35 4.87 61.65
N GLY A 443 3.50 4.53 61.04
CA GLY A 443 4.82 4.76 61.59
C GLY A 443 5.14 3.89 62.80
N THR A 444 4.43 2.77 62.95
CA THR A 444 4.55 1.89 64.13
C THR A 444 4.89 0.44 63.80
N LEU A 445 5.03 0.09 62.51
CA LEU A 445 5.35 -1.28 62.10
C LEU A 445 6.82 -1.62 62.32
N PHE A 446 7.72 -0.66 62.11
CA PHE A 446 9.16 -0.82 62.27
C PHE A 446 9.77 0.39 62.96
N ASP A 447 10.77 0.16 63.80
CA ASP A 447 11.45 1.21 64.58
C ASP A 447 12.25 2.18 63.69
N ASP A 448 12.69 1.71 62.51
CA ASP A 448 13.49 2.46 61.53
C ASP A 448 12.68 3.06 60.37
N VAL A 449 11.35 2.94 60.40
CA VAL A 449 10.43 3.55 59.41
C VAL A 449 9.41 4.44 60.15
N PRO A 450 9.81 5.64 60.59
CA PRO A 450 8.87 6.59 61.17
C PRO A 450 7.83 7.02 60.13
N GLY A 451 6.65 7.45 60.57
CA GLY A 451 5.52 7.74 59.67
C GLY A 451 5.76 8.90 58.69
N ASP A 452 6.80 9.71 58.90
CA ASP A 452 7.24 10.78 58.01
C ASP A 452 8.43 10.38 57.10
N TYR A 453 8.90 9.13 57.18
CA TYR A 453 9.87 8.59 56.23
C TYR A 453 9.26 8.54 54.83
N TRP A 454 10.03 8.95 53.82
CA TRP A 454 9.52 9.29 52.48
C TRP A 454 8.79 8.16 51.75
N SER A 455 9.07 6.89 52.10
CA SER A 455 8.40 5.70 51.56
C SER A 455 7.68 4.87 52.63
N ALA A 456 7.38 5.44 53.80
CA ALA A 456 6.75 4.71 54.90
C ALA A 456 5.41 4.08 54.49
N ASP A 457 4.57 4.83 53.79
CA ASP A 457 3.27 4.40 53.29
C ASP A 457 3.39 3.24 52.29
N TRP A 458 4.35 3.32 51.37
CA TRP A 458 4.66 2.24 50.42
C TRP A 458 5.20 0.98 51.10
N ILE A 459 6.08 1.15 52.10
CA ILE A 459 6.66 0.03 52.85
C ILE A 459 5.57 -0.69 53.66
N GLU A 460 4.75 0.05 54.41
CA GLU A 460 3.67 -0.54 55.20
C GLU A 460 2.63 -1.23 54.32
N GLN A 461 2.33 -0.68 53.15
CA GLN A 461 1.44 -1.30 52.18
C GLN A 461 2.01 -2.61 51.62
N LEU A 462 3.29 -2.62 51.23
CA LEU A 462 3.96 -3.82 50.71
C LEU A 462 4.03 -4.96 51.73
N VAL A 463 4.20 -4.60 53.01
CA VAL A 463 4.14 -5.56 54.13
C VAL A 463 2.72 -6.03 54.38
N THR A 464 1.73 -5.14 54.29
CA THR A 464 0.31 -5.49 54.40
C THR A 464 -0.12 -6.46 53.30
N ASP A 465 0.43 -6.30 52.10
CA ASP A 465 0.22 -7.22 50.98
C ASP A 465 0.98 -8.55 51.12
N GLY A 466 1.82 -8.68 52.16
CA GLY A 466 2.58 -9.88 52.46
C GLY A 466 3.71 -10.15 51.48
N ILE A 467 4.09 -9.16 50.66
CA ILE A 467 5.17 -9.31 49.68
C ILE A 467 6.53 -9.21 50.38
N ALA A 468 6.62 -8.30 51.35
CA ALA A 468 7.84 -8.02 52.09
C ALA A 468 7.74 -8.35 53.58
N SER A 469 8.89 -8.53 54.20
CA SER A 469 9.07 -8.56 55.65
C SER A 469 10.25 -7.68 56.04
N GLY A 470 10.35 -7.37 57.34
CA GLY A 470 11.53 -6.69 57.90
C GLY A 470 12.82 -7.49 57.71
N CYS A 471 13.95 -6.78 57.77
CA CYS A 471 15.28 -7.40 57.82
C CYS A 471 15.50 -8.12 59.17
N ASP A 472 14.82 -7.65 60.21
CA ASP A 472 14.69 -8.30 61.51
C ASP A 472 13.27 -8.05 62.09
N PRO A 473 12.93 -8.58 63.29
CA PRO A 473 11.59 -8.40 63.87
C PRO A 473 11.18 -6.95 64.18
N SER A 474 12.12 -6.02 64.30
CA SER A 474 11.90 -4.62 64.67
C SER A 474 12.19 -3.64 63.53
N ASN A 475 13.01 -4.00 62.54
CA ASN A 475 13.49 -3.09 61.50
C ASN A 475 13.13 -3.57 60.07
N TYR A 476 12.86 -2.63 59.18
CA TYR A 476 12.67 -2.88 57.74
C TYR A 476 13.96 -2.80 56.92
N CYS A 477 14.92 -1.99 57.39
CA CYS A 477 16.14 -1.60 56.71
C CYS A 477 15.89 -0.91 55.36
N PRO A 478 15.17 0.23 55.31
CA PRO A 478 14.74 0.84 54.04
C PRO A 478 15.89 1.39 53.18
N ASP A 479 17.01 1.77 53.81
CA ASP A 479 18.18 2.33 53.13
C ASP A 479 19.20 1.26 52.69
N GLU A 480 18.99 -0.02 53.06
CA GLU A 480 19.85 -1.10 52.58
C GLU A 480 19.58 -1.40 51.10
N VAL A 481 20.65 -1.75 50.38
CA VAL A 481 20.58 -2.10 48.95
C VAL A 481 20.00 -3.49 48.75
N VAL A 482 19.16 -3.63 47.73
CA VAL A 482 18.53 -4.91 47.40
C VAL A 482 19.50 -5.79 46.62
N THR A 483 19.69 -7.03 47.05
CA THR A 483 20.45 -8.03 46.29
C THR A 483 19.60 -8.66 45.19
N ARG A 484 20.24 -9.23 44.17
CA ARG A 484 19.56 -9.94 43.08
C ARG A 484 18.65 -11.06 43.59
N ALA A 485 19.08 -11.81 44.61
CA ALA A 485 18.26 -12.85 45.23
C ALA A 485 16.99 -12.29 45.89
N GLN A 486 17.10 -11.18 46.62
CA GLN A 486 15.95 -10.52 47.23
C GLN A 486 14.99 -9.96 46.16
N MET A 487 15.55 -9.32 45.13
CA MET A 487 14.79 -8.80 44.00
C MET A 487 13.93 -9.87 43.33
N ALA A 488 14.47 -11.08 43.10
CA ALA A 488 13.71 -12.17 42.49
C ALA A 488 12.42 -12.51 43.26
N ILE A 489 12.50 -12.48 44.59
CA ILE A 489 11.36 -12.73 45.47
C ILE A 489 10.36 -11.59 45.37
N PHE A 490 10.81 -10.34 45.48
CA PHE A 490 9.94 -9.17 45.38
C PHE A 490 9.16 -9.14 44.06
N LEU A 491 9.85 -9.34 42.93
CA LEU A 491 9.24 -9.29 41.59
C LEU A 491 8.19 -10.39 41.39
N LEU A 492 8.53 -11.63 41.71
CA LEU A 492 7.61 -12.75 41.50
C LEU A 492 6.43 -12.73 42.48
N ARG A 493 6.64 -12.29 43.73
CA ARG A 493 5.53 -12.07 44.67
C ARG A 493 4.64 -10.91 44.24
N GLY A 494 5.21 -9.83 43.71
CA GLY A 494 4.44 -8.73 43.14
C GLY A 494 3.60 -9.19 41.94
N ARG A 495 4.20 -9.96 41.02
CA ARG A 495 3.55 -10.44 39.80
C ARG A 495 2.44 -11.48 40.06
N HIS A 496 2.71 -12.46 40.92
CA HIS A 496 1.83 -13.62 41.12
C HIS A 496 1.03 -13.59 42.43
N GLY A 497 1.32 -12.64 43.31
CA GLY A 497 0.70 -12.47 44.62
C GLY A 497 1.36 -13.28 45.74
N VAL A 498 1.00 -12.96 46.99
CA VAL A 498 1.60 -13.54 48.22
C VAL A 498 1.45 -15.06 48.36
N ALA A 499 0.41 -15.65 47.77
CA ALA A 499 0.16 -17.10 47.84
C ALA A 499 1.01 -17.89 46.85
N TYR A 500 1.77 -17.22 45.98
CA TYR A 500 2.58 -17.89 44.98
C TYR A 500 3.76 -18.62 45.60
N VAL A 501 3.93 -19.88 45.18
CA VAL A 501 5.06 -20.73 45.54
C VAL A 501 5.70 -21.19 44.23
N PRO A 502 6.93 -20.76 43.92
CA PRO A 502 7.62 -21.20 42.71
C PRO A 502 7.86 -22.72 42.71
N PRO A 503 8.02 -23.34 41.53
CA PRO A 503 8.49 -24.72 41.43
C PRO A 503 9.84 -24.91 42.15
N ALA A 504 10.05 -26.11 42.72
CA ALA A 504 11.31 -26.45 43.37
C ALA A 504 12.47 -26.38 42.37
N ALA A 505 13.54 -25.69 42.76
CA ALA A 505 14.73 -25.53 41.94
C ALA A 505 15.42 -26.87 41.66
N THR A 506 16.02 -26.94 40.48
CA THR A 506 16.86 -28.06 40.06
C THR A 506 18.31 -27.88 40.52
N GLY A 507 18.75 -26.63 40.76
CA GLY A 507 20.14 -26.26 41.01
C GLY A 507 21.03 -26.39 39.78
N ALA A 508 20.45 -26.56 38.58
CA ALA A 508 21.16 -26.80 37.34
C ALA A 508 21.18 -25.57 36.42
N ARG A 509 20.44 -24.50 36.77
CA ARG A 509 20.30 -23.34 35.88
C ARG A 509 21.49 -22.39 35.94
N PHE A 510 22.05 -22.18 37.13
CA PHE A 510 23.17 -21.28 37.40
C PHE A 510 24.19 -21.97 38.32
N ASP A 511 25.48 -21.83 38.00
CA ASP A 511 26.55 -22.54 38.71
C ASP A 511 26.70 -22.09 40.18
N ASP A 512 26.32 -20.85 40.49
CA ASP A 512 26.39 -20.22 41.80
C ASP A 512 25.07 -20.25 42.60
N VAL A 513 24.04 -20.93 42.09
CA VAL A 513 22.74 -21.10 42.77
C VAL A 513 22.42 -22.59 42.92
N PRO A 514 23.01 -23.27 43.92
CA PRO A 514 22.73 -24.68 44.17
C PRO A 514 21.28 -24.88 44.65
N GLN A 515 20.73 -26.08 44.47
CA GLN A 515 19.34 -26.42 44.83
C GLN A 515 18.96 -26.06 46.29
N GLY A 516 19.92 -26.06 47.22
CA GLY A 516 19.70 -25.70 48.63
C GLY A 516 19.83 -24.21 48.95
N PHE A 517 20.11 -23.35 47.97
CA PHE A 517 20.19 -21.90 48.18
C PHE A 517 18.81 -21.35 48.52
N TRP A 518 18.73 -20.48 49.52
CA TRP A 518 17.45 -20.04 50.13
C TRP A 518 16.49 -19.35 49.15
N ALA A 519 16.99 -18.77 48.06
CA ALA A 519 16.21 -18.16 47.00
C ALA A 519 16.22 -18.96 45.68
N ALA A 520 16.72 -20.20 45.66
CA ALA A 520 16.92 -20.97 44.43
C ALA A 520 15.63 -21.09 43.61
N ASP A 521 14.52 -21.46 44.25
CA ASP A 521 13.20 -21.64 43.61
C ASP A 521 12.75 -20.35 42.90
N TRP A 522 12.94 -19.21 43.54
CA TRP A 522 12.57 -17.90 42.99
C TRP A 522 13.49 -17.49 41.84
N ILE A 523 14.79 -17.74 41.95
CA ILE A 523 15.76 -17.38 40.93
C ILE A 523 15.56 -18.21 39.66
N GLU A 524 15.38 -19.53 39.78
CA GLU A 524 15.12 -20.38 38.62
C GLU A 524 13.80 -20.04 37.95
N GLN A 525 12.76 -19.73 38.73
CA GLN A 525 11.48 -19.30 38.18
C GLN A 525 11.57 -17.95 37.48
N LEU A 526 12.31 -16.98 38.04
CA LEU A 526 12.53 -15.67 37.39
C LEU A 526 13.21 -15.83 36.04
N ALA A 527 14.16 -16.78 35.94
CA ALA A 527 14.82 -17.12 34.68
C ALA A 527 13.87 -17.86 33.72
N ALA A 528 13.00 -18.74 34.22
CA ALA A 528 12.01 -19.44 33.42
C ALA A 528 10.97 -18.48 32.80
N GLU A 529 10.67 -17.38 33.48
CA GLU A 529 9.80 -16.30 32.97
C GLU A 529 10.52 -15.33 32.02
N GLY A 530 11.80 -15.58 31.69
CA GLY A 530 12.57 -14.73 30.78
C GLY A 530 12.97 -13.36 31.34
N VAL A 531 12.74 -13.13 32.63
CA VAL A 531 13.07 -11.86 33.30
C VAL A 531 14.58 -11.69 33.46
N THR A 532 15.32 -12.78 33.70
CA THR A 532 16.78 -12.76 33.87
C THR A 532 17.47 -13.87 33.06
N SER A 533 18.67 -13.57 32.55
CA SER A 533 19.57 -14.54 31.91
C SER A 533 20.79 -14.89 32.76
N GLY A 534 20.95 -14.28 33.95
CA GLY A 534 22.19 -14.34 34.74
C GLY A 534 22.97 -13.02 34.73
N CYS A 535 24.05 -12.95 35.50
CA CYS A 535 25.02 -11.84 35.48
C CYS A 535 26.14 -12.08 34.47
N ASP A 536 26.40 -13.35 34.11
CA ASP A 536 27.31 -13.75 33.04
C ASP A 536 26.76 -15.01 32.34
N SER A 537 27.59 -15.73 31.57
CA SER A 537 27.16 -16.91 30.82
C SER A 537 26.71 -18.10 31.69
N SER A 538 27.12 -18.15 32.96
CA SER A 538 26.95 -19.31 33.83
C SER A 538 26.40 -18.99 35.22
N ASN A 539 26.56 -17.75 35.70
CA ASN A 539 26.23 -17.34 37.06
C ASN A 539 25.03 -16.39 37.13
N TYR A 540 24.34 -16.41 38.27
CA TYR A 540 23.27 -15.46 38.60
C TYR A 540 23.75 -14.26 39.41
N CYS A 541 24.81 -14.41 40.21
CA CYS A 541 25.34 -13.45 41.19
C CYS A 541 24.30 -13.07 42.27
N PRO A 542 23.77 -14.01 43.08
CA PRO A 542 22.63 -13.77 43.96
C PRO A 542 22.85 -12.69 45.02
N ASP A 543 24.08 -12.53 45.49
CA ASP A 543 24.43 -11.56 46.55
C ASP A 543 24.85 -10.19 46.00
N ALA A 544 24.94 -10.03 44.68
CA ALA A 544 25.29 -8.74 44.09
C ALA A 544 24.13 -7.75 44.25
N PRO A 545 24.41 -6.48 44.59
CA PRO A 545 23.39 -5.42 44.61
C PRO A 545 22.91 -5.11 43.19
N VAL A 546 21.71 -4.55 43.07
CA VAL A 546 21.08 -4.21 41.80
C VAL A 546 21.11 -2.70 41.56
N THR A 547 21.71 -2.26 40.46
CA THR A 547 21.66 -0.84 40.04
C THR A 547 20.24 -0.46 39.62
N ARG A 548 19.92 0.83 39.60
CA ARG A 548 18.61 1.32 39.15
C ARG A 548 18.37 1.03 37.66
N ALA A 549 19.40 1.01 36.83
CA ALA A 549 19.29 0.62 35.42
C ALA A 549 18.96 -0.87 35.26
N GLU A 550 19.65 -1.75 35.99
CA GLU A 550 19.32 -3.18 36.01
C GLU A 550 17.91 -3.42 36.55
N MET A 551 17.54 -2.73 37.63
CA MET A 551 16.20 -2.82 38.20
C MET A 551 15.12 -2.41 37.19
N ALA A 552 15.37 -1.40 36.36
CA ALA A 552 14.43 -0.99 35.32
C ALA A 552 14.12 -2.11 34.34
N VAL A 553 15.15 -2.84 33.90
CA VAL A 553 14.98 -3.99 33.01
C VAL A 553 14.15 -5.08 33.67
N PHE A 554 14.43 -5.39 34.94
CA PHE A 554 13.69 -6.42 35.66
C PHE A 554 12.22 -6.01 35.89
N LEU A 555 11.96 -4.76 36.24
CA LEU A 555 10.59 -4.23 36.41
C LEU A 555 9.82 -4.24 35.09
N ALA A 556 10.41 -3.75 33.99
CA ALA A 556 9.78 -3.73 32.67
C ALA A 556 9.38 -5.15 32.23
N LYS A 557 10.31 -6.11 32.32
CA LYS A 557 10.04 -7.52 31.99
C LYS A 557 9.03 -8.20 32.90
N THR A 558 8.88 -7.73 34.13
CA THR A 558 7.94 -8.32 35.10
C THR A 558 6.54 -7.74 34.96
N PHE A 559 6.39 -6.44 34.71
CA PHE A 559 5.09 -5.77 34.80
C PHE A 559 4.56 -5.22 33.46
N LEU A 560 5.40 -5.06 32.44
CA LEU A 560 5.01 -4.43 31.18
C LEU A 560 5.01 -5.38 29.97
N TYR A 561 5.75 -6.50 30.06
CA TYR A 561 5.92 -7.47 28.98
C TYR A 561 5.32 -8.84 29.29
#